data_AF-A0A932Y623-F1
#
_entry.id   AF-A0A932Y623-F1
#
_cell.length_a   1.000
_cell.length_b   1.000
_cell.length_c   1.000
_cell.angle_alpha   90.00
_cell.angle_beta   90.00
_cell.angle_gamma   90.00
#
_symmetry.space_group_name_H-M   'P 1'
#
loop_
_entity.id
_entity.type
_entity.pdbx_description
1 polymer ?
#
loop_
_entity_poly.entity_id
_entity_poly.type
_entity_poly.pdbx_seq_one_letter_code
_entity_poly.pdbx_strand_id
1 'polypeptide(L)'
;MAIAIGARNALIRRLNSNKSATAVTAITIAAITAAVFSPLYYEFPAIGDSSVMSFENGVAIEHPFGTFCWNRCINVPDTVLVKAGVTSLTFNPKVRKINYEVSVEIFWPERFYRHESRQKLSAWSSEWRLPISSCNNGPWQAYKMDDDYRKSDCGSAEVAKVVLNQLFKFNAAHSAELVGFDNPLDPEQNRRLGEMLEGAIGPALAEEGLRVTFERFTVE
;
A
#
# COMPACT_ATOMS: atom_id res chain seq x y z
N MET A 1 -2.62 73.95 26.30
CA MET A 1 -1.98 72.68 26.75
C MET A 1 -2.88 71.44 26.59
N ALA A 2 -4.22 71.54 26.62
CA ALA A 2 -5.13 70.39 26.49
C ALA A 2 -5.29 69.79 25.07
N ILE A 3 -5.17 70.59 24.00
CA ILE A 3 -5.40 70.16 22.61
C ILE A 3 -4.29 69.19 22.11
N ALA A 4 -3.06 69.37 22.58
CA ALA A 4 -1.91 68.52 22.20
C ALA A 4 -2.00 67.09 22.76
N ILE A 5 -2.65 66.91 23.92
CA ILE A 5 -2.81 65.59 24.57
C ILE A 5 -3.88 64.76 23.84
N GLY A 6 -4.96 65.40 23.39
CA GLY A 6 -6.02 64.74 22.61
C GLY A 6 -5.55 64.24 21.25
N ALA A 7 -4.76 65.04 20.53
CA ALA A 7 -4.18 64.65 19.24
C ALA A 7 -3.19 63.48 19.37
N ARG A 8 -2.37 63.47 20.43
CA ARG A 8 -1.43 62.38 20.73
C ARG A 8 -2.16 61.06 21.01
N ASN A 9 -3.23 61.10 21.81
CA ASN A 9 -4.01 59.90 22.15
C ASN A 9 -4.79 59.35 20.94
N ALA A 10 -5.30 60.22 20.05
CA ALA A 10 -5.94 59.82 18.81
C ALA A 10 -4.95 59.21 17.80
N LEU A 11 -3.74 59.77 17.71
CA LEU A 11 -2.66 59.24 16.86
C LEU A 11 -2.19 57.86 17.35
N ILE A 12 -2.01 57.68 18.66
CA ILE A 12 -1.62 56.39 19.27
C ILE A 12 -2.73 55.35 19.04
N ARG A 13 -4.02 55.71 19.20
CA ARG A 13 -5.14 54.81 18.88
C ARG A 13 -5.18 54.43 17.40
N ARG A 14 -4.97 55.36 16.47
CA ARG A 14 -4.91 55.07 15.02
C ARG A 14 -3.71 54.21 14.65
N LEU A 15 -2.53 54.47 15.22
CA LEU A 15 -1.33 53.66 14.99
C LEU A 15 -1.50 52.25 15.54
N ASN A 16 -2.10 52.10 16.73
CA ASN A 16 -2.42 50.78 17.28
C ASN A 16 -3.49 50.06 16.45
N SER A 17 -4.54 50.75 16.01
CA SER A 17 -5.57 50.19 15.11
C SER A 17 -4.98 49.72 13.78
N ASN A 18 -4.07 50.48 13.17
CA ASN A 18 -3.44 50.10 11.91
C ASN A 18 -2.49 48.92 12.08
N LYS A 19 -1.75 48.85 13.19
CA LYS A 19 -0.91 47.69 13.56
C LYS A 19 -1.75 46.44 13.85
N SER A 20 -2.89 46.60 14.53
CA SER A 20 -3.83 45.52 14.77
C SER A 20 -4.46 45.01 13.48
N ALA A 21 -4.86 45.91 12.56
CA ALA A 21 -5.41 45.53 11.26
C ALA A 21 -4.39 44.80 10.38
N THR A 22 -3.14 45.25 10.35
CA THR A 22 -2.05 44.54 9.65
C THR A 22 -1.74 43.18 10.28
N ALA A 23 -1.72 43.08 11.62
CA ALA A 23 -1.50 41.81 12.30
C ALA A 23 -2.63 40.80 12.04
N VAL A 24 -3.89 41.23 12.10
CA VAL A 24 -5.05 40.37 11.77
C VAL A 24 -4.98 39.92 10.32
N THR A 25 -4.68 40.83 9.38
CA THR A 25 -4.56 40.48 7.96
C THR A 25 -3.43 39.48 7.72
N ALA A 26 -2.28 39.66 8.36
CA ALA A 26 -1.15 38.74 8.28
C ALA A 26 -1.48 37.35 8.87
N ILE A 27 -2.18 37.30 10.00
CA ILE A 27 -2.62 36.03 10.62
C ILE A 27 -3.66 35.34 9.74
N THR A 28 -4.61 36.08 9.15
CA THR A 28 -5.61 35.51 8.23
C THR A 28 -4.96 34.98 6.95
N ILE A 29 -4.01 35.71 6.36
CA ILE A 29 -3.24 35.23 5.22
C ILE A 29 -2.43 33.99 5.60
N ALA A 30 -1.76 33.99 6.75
CA ALA A 30 -1.01 32.83 7.23
C ALA A 30 -1.91 31.62 7.46
N ALA A 31 -3.12 31.81 8.02
CA ALA A 31 -4.09 30.75 8.24
C ALA A 31 -4.68 30.20 6.93
N ILE A 32 -4.99 31.07 5.95
CA ILE A 32 -5.45 30.65 4.62
C ILE A 32 -4.32 29.91 3.90
N THR A 33 -3.11 30.44 3.92
CA THR A 33 -1.92 29.78 3.33
C THR A 33 -1.70 28.43 4.00
N ALA A 34 -1.75 28.36 5.33
CA ALA A 34 -1.64 27.10 6.06
C ALA A 34 -2.77 26.13 5.73
N ALA A 35 -4.02 26.58 5.53
CA ALA A 35 -5.14 25.72 5.16
C ALA A 35 -5.08 25.26 3.68
N VAL A 36 -4.59 26.10 2.77
CA VAL A 36 -4.46 25.79 1.33
C VAL A 36 -3.27 24.88 1.06
N PHE A 37 -2.17 25.03 1.80
CA PHE A 37 -0.97 24.18 1.69
C PHE A 37 -0.93 23.06 2.74
N SER A 38 -1.89 23.00 3.65
CA SER A 38 -2.04 21.93 4.66
C SER A 38 -2.20 20.51 4.09
N PRO A 39 -2.81 20.27 2.92
CA PRO A 39 -2.89 18.91 2.38
C PRO A 39 -1.60 18.48 1.68
N LEU A 40 -0.62 19.38 1.53
CA LEU A 40 0.66 19.05 0.92
C LEU A 40 1.54 18.33 1.94
N TYR A 41 1.71 17.02 1.75
CA TYR A 41 2.71 16.26 2.49
C TYR A 41 3.61 15.51 1.50
N TYR A 42 4.83 15.19 1.92
CA TYR A 42 5.76 14.41 1.11
C TYR A 42 5.65 12.94 1.51
N GLU A 43 5.31 12.07 0.55
CA GLU A 43 5.37 10.63 0.76
C GLU A 43 6.76 10.13 0.38
N PHE A 44 7.41 9.41 1.30
CA PHE A 44 8.74 8.86 1.08
C PHE A 44 8.63 7.38 0.70
N PRO A 45 9.35 6.92 -0.35
CA PRO A 45 9.53 5.50 -0.58
C PRO A 45 10.43 4.94 0.53
N ALA A 46 10.22 3.67 0.86
CA ALA A 46 11.28 2.87 1.48
C ALA A 46 12.40 2.69 0.43
N ILE A 47 13.55 3.28 0.72
CA ILE A 47 14.70 3.32 -0.19
C ILE A 47 15.08 1.91 -0.63
N GLY A 48 14.92 1.64 -1.94
CA GLY A 48 15.35 0.40 -2.59
C GLY A 48 14.33 -0.75 -2.58
N ASP A 49 13.18 -0.57 -1.92
CA ASP A 49 12.19 -1.65 -1.72
C ASP A 49 10.75 -1.24 -2.12
N SER A 50 10.54 0.01 -2.53
CA SER A 50 9.22 0.53 -2.87
C SER A 50 9.27 1.80 -3.71
N SER A 51 8.16 2.10 -4.37
CA SER A 51 7.92 3.37 -5.03
C SER A 51 6.60 4.01 -4.58
N VAL A 52 6.54 5.35 -4.67
CA VAL A 52 5.30 6.08 -4.41
C VAL A 52 4.52 6.18 -5.71
N MET A 53 3.26 5.77 -5.67
CA MET A 53 2.35 5.86 -6.81
C MET A 53 1.36 7.01 -6.58
N SER A 54 1.25 7.95 -7.53
CA SER A 54 0.18 8.95 -7.56
C SER A 54 -0.82 8.64 -8.68
N PHE A 55 -2.03 9.20 -8.59
CA PHE A 55 -3.05 9.04 -9.63
C PHE A 55 -3.48 10.38 -10.21
N GLU A 56 -3.15 10.61 -11.47
CA GLU A 56 -3.52 11.81 -12.22
C GLU A 56 -4.43 11.41 -13.39
N ASN A 57 -5.65 11.95 -13.42
CA ASN A 57 -6.65 11.63 -14.45
C ASN A 57 -6.91 10.11 -14.63
N GLY A 58 -6.79 9.33 -13.55
CA GLY A 58 -6.97 7.88 -13.56
C GLY A 58 -5.76 7.07 -14.03
N VAL A 59 -4.64 7.73 -14.35
CA VAL A 59 -3.37 7.10 -14.71
C VAL A 59 -2.48 7.02 -13.46
N ALA A 60 -1.87 5.86 -13.25
CA ALA A 60 -0.91 5.65 -12.18
C ALA A 60 0.46 6.19 -12.61
N ILE A 61 1.07 7.05 -11.78
CA ILE A 61 2.38 7.66 -12.02
C ILE A 61 3.32 7.25 -10.89
N GLU A 62 4.45 6.67 -11.25
CA GLU A 62 5.45 6.19 -10.31
C GLU A 62 6.48 7.28 -9.95
N HIS A 63 6.80 7.39 -8.66
CA HIS A 63 7.75 8.34 -8.09
C HIS A 63 8.78 7.57 -7.25
N PRO A 64 9.92 7.15 -7.83
CA PRO A 64 10.91 6.30 -7.15
C PRO A 64 11.65 7.01 -6.01
N PHE A 65 11.62 8.34 -5.97
CA PHE A 65 12.23 9.15 -4.91
C PHE A 65 11.21 9.78 -3.96
N GLY A 66 9.92 9.44 -4.14
CA GLY A 66 8.81 10.09 -3.45
C GLY A 66 8.31 11.33 -4.18
N THR A 67 7.21 11.87 -3.70
CA THR A 67 6.59 13.05 -4.30
C THR A 67 5.73 13.81 -3.29
N PHE A 68 5.46 15.07 -3.58
CA PHE A 68 4.49 15.85 -2.82
C PHE A 68 3.08 15.44 -3.24
N CYS A 69 2.34 14.93 -2.29
CA CYS A 69 1.00 14.40 -2.49
C CYS A 69 -0.02 15.46 -2.08
N TRP A 70 -0.89 15.81 -3.03
CA TRP A 70 -2.09 16.62 -2.80
C TRP A 70 -3.34 15.75 -2.64
N ASN A 71 -3.34 14.61 -3.32
CA ASN A 71 -4.48 13.70 -3.50
C ASN A 71 -4.03 12.25 -3.23
N ARG A 72 -4.73 11.26 -3.80
CA ARG A 72 -4.42 9.81 -3.73
C ARG A 72 -2.97 9.52 -4.11
N CYS A 73 -2.13 9.29 -3.10
CA CYS A 73 -0.85 8.62 -3.24
C CYS A 73 -0.90 7.27 -2.53
N ILE A 74 0.01 6.37 -2.85
CA ILE A 74 0.21 5.16 -2.08
C ILE A 74 1.68 4.78 -2.17
N ASN A 75 2.26 4.38 -1.05
CA ASN A 75 3.54 3.69 -1.05
C ASN A 75 3.30 2.20 -1.37
N VAL A 76 3.99 1.69 -2.38
CA VAL A 76 3.80 0.35 -2.93
C VAL A 76 5.15 -0.36 -2.93
N PRO A 77 5.30 -1.51 -2.25
CA PRO A 77 6.54 -2.25 -2.32
C PRO A 77 6.76 -2.83 -3.73
N ASP A 78 8.01 -2.90 -4.14
CA ASP A 78 8.40 -3.42 -5.46
C ASP A 78 8.01 -4.90 -5.62
N THR A 79 7.97 -5.62 -4.51
CA THR A 79 7.60 -7.03 -4.45
C THR A 79 6.78 -7.34 -3.21
N VAL A 80 5.72 -8.13 -3.37
CA VAL A 80 4.84 -8.60 -2.31
C VAL A 80 4.97 -10.12 -2.19
N LEU A 81 5.41 -10.59 -1.02
CA LEU A 81 5.47 -12.02 -0.72
C LEU A 81 4.12 -12.51 -0.19
N VAL A 82 3.56 -13.55 -0.83
CA VAL A 82 2.29 -14.17 -0.43
C VAL A 82 2.52 -15.64 -0.14
N LYS A 83 1.96 -16.13 0.97
CA LYS A 83 2.05 -17.54 1.38
C LYS A 83 0.67 -18.18 1.35
N ALA A 84 0.61 -19.37 0.75
CA ALA A 84 -0.58 -20.21 0.79
C ALA A 84 -0.17 -21.66 1.02
N GLY A 85 -1.16 -22.52 1.27
CA GLY A 85 -0.90 -23.93 1.49
C GLY A 85 -2.17 -24.75 1.53
N VAL A 86 -2.00 -26.06 1.40
CA VAL A 86 -3.07 -27.05 1.49
C VAL A 86 -2.71 -28.13 2.49
N THR A 87 -3.72 -28.58 3.22
CA THR A 87 -3.62 -29.74 4.10
C THR A 87 -4.32 -30.91 3.42
N SER A 88 -3.62 -32.01 3.19
CA SER A 88 -4.23 -33.21 2.61
C SER A 88 -5.12 -33.89 3.64
N LEU A 89 -6.43 -33.96 3.38
CA LEU A 89 -7.38 -34.67 4.24
C LEU A 89 -7.27 -36.17 3.99
N THR A 90 -6.28 -36.82 4.61
CA THR A 90 -6.15 -38.29 4.61
C THR A 90 -6.46 -38.85 6.00
N PHE A 91 -6.90 -40.11 6.08
CA PHE A 91 -7.11 -40.83 7.34
C PHE A 91 -5.81 -41.17 8.10
N ASN A 92 -4.65 -40.75 7.58
CA ASN A 92 -3.35 -41.05 8.15
C ASN A 92 -2.91 -39.95 9.13
N PRO A 93 -2.55 -40.25 10.39
CA PRO A 93 -2.13 -39.25 11.38
C PRO A 93 -0.84 -38.50 11.02
N LYS A 94 -0.11 -38.89 9.98
CA LYS A 94 0.96 -38.09 9.36
C LYS A 94 0.42 -37.18 8.27
N VAL A 95 -0.62 -36.40 8.57
CA VAL A 95 -1.12 -35.37 7.66
C VAL A 95 -0.01 -34.33 7.49
N ARG A 96 0.49 -34.20 6.27
CA ARG A 96 1.49 -33.20 5.90
C ARG A 96 0.78 -31.99 5.31
N LYS A 97 1.13 -30.80 5.78
CA LYS A 97 0.70 -29.53 5.21
C LYS A 97 1.75 -29.06 4.22
N ILE A 98 1.33 -28.80 2.99
CA ILE A 98 2.19 -28.22 1.97
C ILE A 98 1.95 -26.72 2.01
N ASN A 99 2.99 -25.96 2.32
CA ASN A 99 2.98 -24.51 2.21
C ASN A 99 3.87 -24.11 1.04
N TYR A 100 3.55 -23.01 0.38
CA TYR A 100 4.38 -22.45 -0.68
C TYR A 100 4.31 -20.93 -0.67
N GLU A 101 5.38 -20.33 -1.18
CA GLU A 101 5.61 -18.89 -1.17
C GLU A 101 5.71 -18.39 -2.61
N VAL A 102 5.04 -17.27 -2.89
CA VAL A 102 5.09 -16.61 -4.19
C VAL A 102 5.44 -15.14 -4.02
N SER A 103 6.32 -14.66 -4.86
CA SER A 103 6.67 -13.26 -5.03
C SER A 103 5.77 -12.64 -6.10
N VAL A 104 5.28 -11.43 -5.85
CA VAL A 104 4.38 -10.74 -6.76
C VAL A 104 4.85 -9.31 -7.01
N GLU A 105 5.00 -8.96 -8.28
CA GLU A 105 5.44 -7.65 -8.76
C GLU A 105 4.28 -6.98 -9.52
N ILE A 106 4.07 -5.69 -9.29
CA ILE A 106 3.19 -4.88 -10.15
C ILE A 106 4.01 -4.42 -11.35
N PHE A 107 3.93 -5.17 -12.46
CA PHE A 107 4.68 -4.85 -13.67
C PHE A 107 3.92 -3.91 -14.63
N TRP A 108 2.59 -3.79 -14.48
CA TRP A 108 1.76 -2.82 -15.19
C TRP A 108 0.85 -2.05 -14.23
N PRO A 109 1.37 -1.00 -13.56
CA PRO A 109 0.61 -0.21 -12.59
C PRO A 109 -0.72 0.34 -13.13
N GLU A 110 -0.74 0.78 -14.39
CA GLU A 110 -1.94 1.30 -15.06
C GLU A 110 -3.08 0.28 -15.10
N ARG A 111 -2.77 -1.00 -15.33
CA ARG A 111 -3.78 -2.07 -15.34
C ARG A 111 -4.23 -2.42 -13.94
N PHE A 112 -3.30 -2.53 -13.00
CA PHE A 112 -3.61 -2.89 -11.63
C PHE A 112 -4.49 -1.84 -10.95
N TYR A 113 -4.15 -0.57 -11.13
CA TYR A 113 -4.84 0.56 -10.50
C TYR A 113 -6.00 1.14 -11.33
N ARG A 114 -6.37 0.52 -12.47
CA ARG A 114 -7.58 0.93 -13.23
C ARG A 114 -8.86 0.90 -12.38
N HIS A 115 -8.88 0.06 -11.36
CA HIS A 115 -9.99 -0.05 -10.42
C HIS A 115 -9.86 0.99 -9.32
N GLU A 116 -10.80 1.93 -9.26
CA GLU A 116 -10.80 3.01 -8.27
C GLU A 116 -10.74 2.50 -6.83
N SER A 117 -11.30 1.32 -6.55
CA SER A 117 -11.24 0.69 -5.22
C SER A 117 -9.82 0.39 -4.72
N ARG A 118 -8.85 0.27 -5.64
CA ARG A 118 -7.42 0.01 -5.37
C ARG A 118 -6.60 1.30 -5.31
N GLN A 119 -7.14 2.41 -5.82
CA GLN A 119 -6.53 3.75 -5.72
C GLN A 119 -6.82 4.33 -4.34
N LYS A 120 -6.22 3.76 -3.29
CA LYS A 120 -6.44 4.23 -1.92
C LYS A 120 -5.97 5.68 -1.78
N LEU A 121 -6.70 6.44 -0.95
CA LEU A 121 -6.28 7.74 -0.49
C LEU A 121 -5.30 7.52 0.67
N SER A 122 -4.00 7.72 0.47
CA SER A 122 -3.15 8.11 1.59
C SER A 122 -3.53 9.54 2.00
N ALA A 123 -4.64 9.68 2.70
CA ALA A 123 -5.02 10.95 3.27
C ALA A 123 -5.72 10.66 4.57
N TRP A 124 -4.93 10.72 5.65
CA TRP A 124 -5.38 11.31 6.91
C TRP A 124 -6.86 11.04 7.21
N SER A 125 -7.24 9.76 7.31
CA SER A 125 -8.57 9.48 7.87
C SER A 125 -8.50 10.02 9.30
N SER A 126 -9.39 10.93 9.66
CA SER A 126 -9.47 11.58 10.98
C SER A 126 -9.72 10.60 12.14
N GLU A 127 -9.69 9.30 11.88
CA GLU A 127 -9.59 8.27 12.88
C GLU A 127 -8.13 8.20 13.33
N TRP A 128 -7.89 8.42 14.62
CA TRP A 128 -6.62 8.27 15.33
C TRP A 128 -6.08 6.81 15.32
N ARG A 129 -6.15 6.11 14.20
CA ARG A 129 -5.59 4.78 13.98
C ARG A 129 -4.18 4.88 13.41
N LEU A 130 -3.27 5.29 14.29
CA LEU A 130 -1.83 5.01 14.23
C LEU A 130 -1.10 5.49 12.95
N PRO A 131 0.24 5.63 13.00
CA PRO A 131 0.99 6.20 11.89
C PRO A 131 0.90 5.31 10.65
N ILE A 132 1.34 5.88 9.53
CA ILE A 132 1.74 5.25 8.25
C ILE A 132 2.71 4.04 8.43
N SER A 133 3.01 3.64 9.67
CA SER A 133 3.73 2.43 10.03
C SER A 133 2.99 1.11 9.75
N SER A 134 1.68 1.10 9.43
CA SER A 134 0.99 -0.16 9.12
C SER A 134 1.34 -0.74 7.74
N CYS A 135 1.90 0.09 6.84
CA CYS A 135 2.49 -0.35 5.57
C CYS A 135 4.01 -0.58 5.69
N ASN A 136 4.62 -0.22 6.83
CA ASN A 136 6.06 -0.42 7.13
C ASN A 136 6.36 -1.79 7.75
N ASN A 137 5.41 -2.71 7.68
CA ASN A 137 5.80 -4.08 7.79
C ASN A 137 6.54 -4.39 6.48
N GLY A 138 7.87 -4.31 6.50
CA GLY A 138 8.73 -4.29 5.31
C GLY A 138 8.44 -5.40 4.28
N PRO A 139 9.17 -5.44 3.15
CA PRO A 139 8.90 -6.31 1.99
C PRO A 139 8.82 -7.83 2.30
N TRP A 140 9.15 -8.22 3.53
CA TRP A 140 9.17 -9.57 4.07
C TRP A 140 7.86 -10.00 4.75
N GLN A 141 6.84 -9.14 4.86
CA GLN A 141 5.57 -9.58 5.42
C GLN A 141 4.83 -10.47 4.45
N ALA A 142 4.74 -11.74 4.84
CA ALA A 142 4.07 -12.76 4.08
C ALA A 142 2.57 -12.75 4.35
N TYR A 143 1.81 -12.41 3.33
CA TYR A 143 0.35 -12.41 3.43
C TYR A 143 -0.20 -13.84 3.46
N LYS A 144 -1.17 -14.11 4.35
CA LYS A 144 -1.84 -15.41 4.51
C LYS A 144 -3.36 -15.27 4.37
N MET A 145 -4.03 -16.33 3.92
CA MET A 145 -5.49 -16.35 3.74
C MET A 145 -6.28 -15.98 5.01
N ASP A 146 -5.82 -16.42 6.19
CA ASP A 146 -6.60 -16.34 7.42
C ASP A 146 -6.48 -14.97 8.13
N ASP A 147 -5.40 -14.23 7.86
CA ASP A 147 -5.04 -13.01 8.61
C ASP A 147 -5.35 -11.71 7.85
N ASP A 148 -5.28 -11.73 6.51
CA ASP A 148 -5.08 -10.50 5.72
C ASP A 148 -6.25 -10.04 4.85
N TYR A 149 -7.43 -10.63 5.00
CA TYR A 149 -8.65 -10.09 4.38
C TYR A 149 -9.16 -8.79 5.05
N ARG A 150 -8.43 -8.28 6.05
CA ARG A 150 -8.79 -7.04 6.75
C ARG A 150 -8.70 -5.81 5.83
N LYS A 151 -9.50 -4.79 6.15
CA LYS A 151 -9.41 -3.48 5.50
C LYS A 151 -8.05 -2.87 5.85
N SER A 152 -7.15 -2.88 4.88
CA SER A 152 -5.84 -2.22 4.93
C SER A 152 -5.81 -1.14 3.86
N ASP A 153 -5.21 0.00 4.20
CA ASP A 153 -5.02 1.13 3.30
C ASP A 153 -3.67 1.04 2.55
N CYS A 154 -2.99 -0.11 2.63
CA CYS A 154 -1.71 -0.36 1.98
C CYS A 154 -1.86 -0.97 0.58
N GLY A 155 -1.04 -0.52 -0.37
CA GLY A 155 -1.00 -1.05 -1.74
C GLY A 155 -0.68 -2.55 -1.79
N SER A 156 0.23 -3.01 -0.93
CA SER A 156 0.60 -4.42 -0.78
C SER A 156 -0.57 -5.33 -0.38
N ALA A 157 -1.51 -4.83 0.43
CA ALA A 157 -2.68 -5.60 0.84
C ALA A 157 -3.67 -5.79 -0.31
N GLU A 158 -3.79 -4.82 -1.22
CA GLU A 158 -4.62 -4.96 -2.41
C GLU A 158 -4.02 -5.98 -3.40
N VAL A 159 -2.69 -5.99 -3.55
CA VAL A 159 -1.99 -7.05 -4.31
C VAL A 159 -2.26 -8.42 -3.70
N ALA A 160 -2.04 -8.55 -2.38
CA ALA A 160 -2.24 -9.79 -1.66
C ALA A 160 -3.67 -10.35 -1.81
N LYS A 161 -4.71 -9.50 -1.74
CA LYS A 161 -6.10 -9.95 -1.92
C LYS A 161 -6.36 -10.58 -3.28
N VAL A 162 -5.85 -9.95 -4.35
CA VAL A 162 -6.01 -10.46 -5.73
C VAL A 162 -5.29 -11.80 -5.87
N VAL A 163 -4.06 -11.89 -5.35
CA VAL A 163 -3.23 -13.09 -5.42
C VAL A 163 -3.81 -14.23 -4.59
N LEU A 164 -4.17 -13.97 -3.32
CA LEU A 164 -4.78 -14.96 -2.42
C LEU A 164 -6.07 -15.55 -3.02
N ASN A 165 -6.87 -14.76 -3.72
CA ASN A 165 -8.05 -15.26 -4.43
C ASN A 165 -7.68 -16.23 -5.57
N GLN A 166 -6.60 -15.99 -6.30
CA GLN A 166 -6.14 -16.93 -7.33
C GLN A 166 -5.51 -18.18 -6.72
N LEU A 167 -4.72 -18.04 -5.65
CA LEU A 167 -4.15 -19.16 -4.90
C LEU A 167 -5.22 -20.05 -4.28
N PHE A 168 -6.34 -19.47 -3.83
CA PHE A 168 -7.51 -20.22 -3.38
C PHE A 168 -8.05 -21.14 -4.47
N LYS A 169 -8.27 -20.57 -5.68
CA LYS A 169 -8.80 -21.32 -6.82
C LYS A 169 -7.82 -22.40 -7.27
N PHE A 170 -6.53 -22.07 -7.30
CA PHE A 170 -5.46 -23.03 -7.58
C PHE A 170 -5.48 -24.20 -6.58
N ASN A 171 -5.54 -23.92 -5.28
CA ASN A 171 -5.62 -24.95 -4.24
C ASN A 171 -6.85 -25.83 -4.39
N ALA A 172 -8.01 -25.24 -4.68
CA ALA A 172 -9.22 -26.00 -4.92
C ALA A 172 -9.10 -26.92 -6.15
N ALA A 173 -8.50 -26.44 -7.24
CA ALA A 173 -8.37 -27.17 -8.49
C ALA A 173 -7.29 -28.28 -8.44
N HIS A 174 -6.16 -28.04 -7.77
CA HIS A 174 -4.98 -28.92 -7.80
C HIS A 174 -4.72 -29.65 -6.48
N SER A 175 -5.65 -29.61 -5.52
CA SER A 175 -5.49 -30.22 -4.18
C SER A 175 -4.98 -31.67 -4.21
N ALA A 176 -5.44 -32.49 -5.15
CA ALA A 176 -5.01 -33.89 -5.29
C ALA A 176 -3.58 -34.02 -5.84
N GLU A 177 -3.22 -33.21 -6.84
CA GLU A 177 -1.87 -33.19 -7.42
C GLU A 177 -0.84 -32.65 -6.42
N LEU A 178 -1.25 -31.68 -5.60
CA LEU A 178 -0.40 -31.07 -4.58
C LEU A 178 0.13 -32.12 -3.59
N VAL A 179 -0.63 -33.18 -3.28
CA VAL A 179 -0.18 -34.28 -2.40
C VAL A 179 1.09 -34.96 -2.92
N GLY A 180 1.37 -34.91 -4.21
CA GLY A 180 2.57 -35.48 -4.83
C GLY A 180 3.86 -34.71 -4.55
N PHE A 181 3.79 -33.50 -3.98
CA PHE A 181 4.94 -32.68 -3.62
C PHE A 181 5.30 -32.87 -2.15
N ASP A 182 6.08 -33.90 -1.87
CA ASP A 182 6.37 -34.38 -0.51
C ASP A 182 7.82 -34.14 -0.04
N ASN A 183 8.70 -33.70 -0.95
CA ASN A 183 10.11 -33.47 -0.71
C ASN A 183 10.54 -32.07 -1.16
N PRO A 184 10.53 -31.06 -0.27
CA PRO A 184 10.91 -29.69 -0.60
C PRO A 184 12.41 -29.53 -0.91
N LEU A 185 13.23 -30.55 -0.64
CA LEU A 185 14.65 -30.54 -0.99
C LEU A 185 14.93 -31.08 -2.40
N ASP A 186 13.91 -31.65 -3.07
CA ASP A 186 14.03 -32.07 -4.47
C ASP A 186 13.86 -30.86 -5.40
N PRO A 187 14.91 -30.47 -6.15
CA PRO A 187 14.83 -29.34 -7.07
C PRO A 187 13.79 -29.56 -8.18
N GLU A 188 13.58 -30.80 -8.60
CA GLU A 188 12.63 -31.13 -9.66
C GLU A 188 11.18 -31.00 -9.17
N GLN A 189 10.90 -31.35 -7.91
CA GLN A 189 9.60 -31.08 -7.30
C GLN A 189 9.34 -29.57 -7.18
N ASN A 190 10.34 -28.77 -6.76
CA ASN A 190 10.17 -27.31 -6.70
C ASN A 190 9.90 -26.71 -8.09
N ARG A 191 10.68 -27.11 -9.09
CA ARG A 191 10.50 -26.66 -10.47
C ARG A 191 9.10 -26.99 -10.99
N ARG A 192 8.66 -28.24 -10.83
CA ARG A 192 7.33 -28.69 -11.29
C ARG A 192 6.19 -27.98 -10.57
N LEU A 193 6.32 -27.72 -9.27
CA LEU A 193 5.30 -26.97 -8.53
C LEU A 193 5.25 -25.52 -8.99
N GLY A 194 6.41 -24.89 -9.20
CA GLY A 194 6.51 -23.54 -9.74
C GLY A 194 5.85 -23.43 -11.10
N GLU A 195 6.18 -24.30 -12.05
CA GLU A 195 5.57 -24.32 -13.38
C GLU A 195 4.05 -24.53 -13.35
N MET A 196 3.58 -25.43 -12.47
CA MET A 196 2.15 -25.68 -12.29
C MET A 196 1.44 -24.45 -11.73
N LEU A 197 2.01 -23.80 -10.71
CA LEU A 197 1.43 -22.63 -10.06
C LEU A 197 1.43 -21.42 -11.00
N GLU A 198 2.59 -21.07 -11.57
CA GLU A 198 2.76 -19.92 -12.46
C GLU A 198 1.93 -20.09 -13.73
N GLY A 199 1.88 -21.30 -14.30
CA GLY A 199 1.03 -21.61 -15.45
C GLY A 199 -0.46 -21.48 -15.16
N ALA A 200 -0.90 -21.83 -13.94
CA ALA A 200 -2.30 -21.78 -13.55
C ALA A 200 -2.79 -20.37 -13.21
N ILE A 201 -2.03 -19.59 -12.43
CA ILE A 201 -2.49 -18.28 -11.93
C ILE A 201 -1.89 -17.10 -12.70
N GLY A 202 -0.73 -17.27 -13.33
CA GLY A 202 0.01 -16.22 -14.03
C GLY A 202 -0.82 -15.50 -15.10
N PRO A 203 -1.54 -16.21 -16.00
CA PRO A 203 -2.37 -15.56 -17.01
C PRO A 203 -3.44 -14.63 -16.41
N ALA A 204 -4.16 -15.08 -15.38
CA ALA A 204 -5.19 -14.28 -14.72
C ALA A 204 -4.61 -13.07 -13.96
N LEU A 205 -3.42 -13.22 -13.36
CA LEU A 205 -2.72 -12.11 -12.70
C LEU A 205 -2.15 -11.10 -13.70
N ALA A 206 -1.69 -11.55 -14.87
CA ALA A 206 -1.19 -10.67 -15.92
C ALA A 206 -2.28 -9.75 -16.52
N GLU A 207 -3.53 -10.21 -16.56
CA GLU A 207 -4.69 -9.37 -16.93
C GLU A 207 -4.91 -8.22 -15.94
N GLU A 208 -4.55 -8.44 -14.67
CA GLU A 208 -4.60 -7.46 -13.58
C GLU A 208 -3.32 -6.62 -13.49
N GLY A 209 -2.32 -6.83 -14.36
CA GLY A 209 -1.05 -6.11 -14.32
C GLY A 209 -0.06 -6.60 -13.27
N LEU A 210 -0.24 -7.84 -12.79
CA LEU A 210 0.60 -8.49 -11.80
C LEU A 210 1.43 -9.62 -12.43
N ARG A 211 2.69 -9.73 -12.03
CA ARG A 211 3.57 -10.86 -12.34
C ARG A 211 3.78 -11.66 -11.06
N VAL A 212 3.69 -12.97 -11.17
CA VAL A 212 3.96 -13.89 -10.06
C VAL A 212 5.19 -14.73 -10.36
N THR A 213 5.98 -14.96 -9.33
CA THR A 213 7.14 -15.84 -9.36
C THR A 213 7.04 -16.80 -8.18
N PHE A 214 7.21 -18.09 -8.44
CA PHE A 214 7.31 -19.11 -7.41
C PHE A 214 8.67 -19.02 -6.72
N GLU A 215 8.67 -18.99 -5.39
CA GLU A 215 9.91 -18.94 -4.61
C GLU A 215 10.34 -20.33 -4.16
N ARG A 216 9.44 -21.02 -3.43
CA ARG A 216 9.70 -22.35 -2.84
C ARG A 216 8.45 -22.93 -2.22
N PHE A 217 8.51 -24.22 -1.89
CA PHE A 217 7.55 -24.87 -1.01
C PHE A 217 8.21 -25.54 0.20
N THR A 218 7.42 -25.75 1.25
CA THR A 218 7.80 -26.44 2.48
C THR A 218 6.72 -27.45 2.86
N VAL A 219 7.10 -28.41 3.69
CA VAL A 219 6.21 -29.45 4.20
C VAL A 219 6.28 -29.43 5.73
N GLU A 220 5.13 -29.25 6.38
CA GLU A 220 4.94 -29.18 7.84
C GLU A 220 4.11 -30.35 8.36
#